data_AF-A0AAI9HP10-F1
#
_entry.id   AF-A0AAI9HP10-F1
#
_cell.length_a   1.000
_cell.length_b   1.000
_cell.length_c   1.000
_cell.angle_alpha   90.00
_cell.angle_beta   90.00
_cell.angle_gamma   90.00
#
_symmetry.space_group_name_H-M   'P 1'
#
loop_
_entity.id
_entity.type
_entity.pdbx_description
1 polymer ?
#
loop_
_entity_poly.entity_id
_entity_poly.type
_entity_poly.pdbx_seq_one_letter_code
_entity_poly.pdbx_strand_id
1 'polypeptide(L)'
;MLITLLVFLAILAGYGIYNAILMKAKGVEEHYTHRGEIKQYSLRDGSQLKLDTESRAVVAYDNGSRAVELLSGRARFAVSENREEQRPFRVTANGVRVESGNGNFVVDIADNKVSVCPLDETVTTFFNGKTETVGPGQRLEILPEGRAKVFQRKYTDIDWLSGSLVLNNIPLSEAIEMINSYRAVPVVLLNNDKKDIIVDRVLHLSRLDEEVEEMMRSLGLTRESLPGSEAYR
;
A
#
# COMPACT_ATOMS: atom_id res chain seq x y z
N MET A 1 18.31 -16.68 41.34
CA MET A 1 17.29 -16.75 40.28
C MET A 1 16.90 -15.36 39.74
N LEU A 2 16.68 -14.35 40.58
CA LEU A 2 16.33 -12.98 40.12
C LEU A 2 17.49 -12.26 39.39
N ILE A 3 18.72 -12.39 39.90
CA ILE A 3 19.91 -11.75 39.30
C ILE A 3 20.21 -12.33 37.90
N THR A 4 20.07 -13.64 37.72
CA THR A 4 20.26 -14.32 36.44
C THR A 4 19.22 -13.89 35.39
N LEU A 5 17.96 -13.64 35.80
CA LEU A 5 16.90 -13.15 34.91
C LEU A 5 17.17 -11.70 34.45
N LEU A 6 17.62 -10.85 35.37
CA LEU A 6 17.96 -9.45 35.06
C LEU A 6 19.15 -9.34 34.10
N VAL A 7 20.17 -10.18 34.29
CA VAL A 7 21.32 -10.25 33.36
C VAL A 7 20.88 -10.70 31.97
N PHE A 8 19.99 -11.70 31.88
CA PHE A 8 19.48 -12.18 30.59
C PHE A 8 18.66 -11.12 29.85
N LEU A 9 17.81 -10.39 30.58
CA LEU A 9 17.04 -9.26 30.04
C LEU A 9 17.94 -8.11 29.58
N ALA A 10 19.01 -7.80 30.32
CA ALA A 10 19.98 -6.78 29.93
C ALA A 10 20.76 -7.17 28.66
N ILE A 11 21.11 -8.44 28.51
CA ILE A 11 21.77 -8.96 27.29
C ILE A 11 20.82 -8.89 26.09
N LEU A 12 19.55 -9.29 26.25
CA LEU A 12 18.53 -9.19 25.20
C LEU A 12 18.29 -7.74 24.79
N ALA A 13 18.18 -6.83 25.76
CA ALA A 13 18.03 -5.41 25.50
C ALA A 13 19.27 -4.83 24.78
N GLY A 14 20.47 -5.17 25.25
CA GLY A 14 21.74 -4.76 24.62
C GLY A 14 21.87 -5.28 23.20
N TYR A 15 21.45 -6.52 22.94
CA TYR A 15 21.43 -7.11 21.61
C TYR A 15 20.43 -6.41 20.67
N GLY A 16 19.23 -6.08 21.16
CA GLY A 16 18.25 -5.29 20.42
C GLY A 16 18.75 -3.89 20.06
N ILE A 17 19.37 -3.20 21.03
CA ILE A 17 19.95 -1.86 20.83
C ILE A 17 21.12 -1.93 19.82
N TYR A 18 22.01 -2.91 19.94
CA TYR A 18 23.13 -3.10 19.03
C TYR A 18 22.67 -3.34 17.59
N ASN A 19 21.65 -4.20 17.40
CA ASN A 19 21.07 -4.44 16.08
C ASN A 19 20.39 -3.20 15.50
N ALA A 20 19.66 -2.43 16.30
CA ALA A 20 19.06 -1.17 15.86
C ALA A 20 20.12 -0.15 15.42
N ILE A 21 21.24 -0.06 16.15
CA ILE A 21 22.39 0.80 15.78
C ILE A 21 23.02 0.33 14.47
N LEU A 22 23.19 -0.99 14.27
CA LEU A 22 23.73 -1.54 13.02
C LEU A 22 22.81 -1.32 11.81
N MET A 23 21.49 -1.46 11.96
CA MET A 23 20.53 -1.16 10.88
C MET A 23 20.60 0.31 10.48
N LYS A 24 20.67 1.21 11.48
CA LYS A 24 20.83 2.64 11.24
C LYS A 24 22.18 2.97 10.59
N ALA A 25 23.25 2.29 10.99
CA ALA A 25 24.58 2.44 10.40
C ALA A 25 24.68 1.90 8.96
N LYS A 26 23.85 0.92 8.58
CA LYS A 26 23.71 0.43 7.20
C LYS A 26 22.80 1.29 6.32
N GLY A 27 22.19 2.34 6.88
CA GLY A 27 21.26 3.21 6.15
C GLY A 27 19.96 2.51 5.75
N VAL A 28 19.49 1.59 6.60
CA VAL A 28 18.17 0.97 6.46
C VAL A 28 17.14 1.88 7.11
N GLU A 29 16.11 2.24 6.36
CA GLU A 29 15.01 3.09 6.83
C GLU A 29 13.68 2.34 6.69
N GLU A 30 12.88 2.37 7.74
CA GLU A 30 11.54 1.79 7.72
C GLU A 30 10.51 2.92 7.68
N HIS A 31 9.58 2.82 6.72
CA HIS A 31 8.49 3.76 6.53
C HIS A 31 7.18 3.01 6.62
N TYR A 32 6.19 3.58 7.32
CA TYR A 32 4.86 3.00 7.44
C TYR A 32 3.78 4.07 7.54
N THR A 33 2.55 3.64 7.34
CA THR A 33 1.33 4.43 7.52
C THR A 33 0.34 3.64 8.35
N HIS A 34 -0.44 4.36 9.16
CA HIS A 34 -1.58 3.78 9.85
C HIS A 34 -2.82 3.72 8.94
N ARG A 35 -3.91 3.11 9.44
CA ARG A 35 -5.19 3.13 8.75
C ARG A 35 -5.70 4.56 8.55
N GLY A 36 -6.11 4.87 7.32
CA GLY A 36 -6.55 6.19 6.90
C GLY A 36 -5.42 7.20 6.67
N GLU A 37 -4.17 6.79 6.83
CA GLU A 37 -3.02 7.67 6.63
C GLU A 37 -2.38 7.44 5.27
N ILE A 38 -2.17 8.53 4.52
CA ILE A 38 -1.38 8.54 3.29
C ILE A 38 -0.22 9.50 3.51
N LYS A 39 1.02 9.01 3.34
CA LYS A 39 2.23 9.81 3.57
C LYS A 39 3.18 9.72 2.41
N GLN A 40 3.93 10.81 2.22
CA GLN A 40 5.03 10.87 1.26
C GLN A 40 6.36 11.07 1.99
N TYR A 41 7.36 10.30 1.57
CA TYR A 41 8.70 10.28 2.11
C TYR A 41 9.70 10.58 0.98
N SER A 42 10.62 11.50 1.22
CA SER A 42 11.76 11.74 0.33
C SER A 42 12.89 10.78 0.68
N LEU A 43 13.36 10.02 -0.32
CA LEU A 43 14.45 9.06 -0.16
C LEU A 43 15.80 9.73 -0.45
N ARG A 44 16.88 9.13 0.05
CA ARG A 44 18.24 9.68 -0.04
C ARG A 44 18.81 9.86 -1.46
N ASP A 45 18.25 9.18 -2.46
CA ASP A 45 18.62 9.35 -3.89
C ASP A 45 17.77 10.41 -4.61
N GLY A 46 16.89 11.10 -3.89
CA GLY A 46 15.93 12.07 -4.44
C GLY A 46 14.63 11.43 -4.94
N SER A 47 14.51 10.11 -4.87
CA SER A 47 13.25 9.41 -5.19
C SER A 47 12.17 9.74 -4.14
N GLN A 48 10.91 9.62 -4.51
CA GLN A 48 9.77 9.81 -3.60
C GLN A 48 9.02 8.49 -3.39
N LEU A 49 8.78 8.15 -2.14
CA LEU A 49 7.93 7.03 -1.73
C LEU A 49 6.62 7.60 -1.18
N LYS A 50 5.49 7.32 -1.83
CA LYS A 50 4.17 7.61 -1.28
C LYS A 50 3.54 6.30 -0.82
N LEU A 51 3.29 6.17 0.48
CA LEU A 51 2.61 5.03 1.08
C LEU A 51 1.12 5.35 1.21
N ASP A 52 0.29 4.41 0.77
CA ASP A 52 -1.16 4.44 0.97
C ASP A 52 -1.51 4.03 2.42
N THR A 53 -2.79 3.96 2.77
CA THR A 53 -3.27 3.44 4.06
C THR A 53 -2.67 2.07 4.42
N GLU A 54 -2.39 1.82 5.71
CA GLU A 54 -1.88 0.54 6.26
C GLU A 54 -0.72 -0.10 5.49
N SER A 55 0.23 0.73 5.03
CA SER A 55 1.32 0.29 4.18
C SER A 55 2.66 0.34 4.93
N ARG A 56 3.58 -0.55 4.58
CA ARG A 56 4.90 -0.64 5.22
C ARG A 56 5.98 -0.98 4.20
N ALA A 57 7.06 -0.20 4.19
CA ALA A 57 8.20 -0.42 3.31
C ALA A 57 9.53 -0.26 4.03
N VAL A 58 10.54 -1.03 3.62
CA VAL A 58 11.91 -0.96 4.11
C VAL A 58 12.82 -0.54 2.96
N VAL A 59 13.54 0.55 3.15
CA VAL A 59 14.50 1.11 2.19
C VAL A 59 15.91 0.71 2.64
N ALA A 60 16.66 0.03 1.78
CA ALA A 60 17.97 -0.51 2.09
C ALA A 60 18.90 -0.45 0.87
N TYR A 61 19.36 0.75 0.50
CA TYR A 61 20.31 0.85 -0.64
C TYR A 61 21.70 0.33 -0.25
N ASP A 62 22.36 -0.29 -1.21
CA ASP A 62 23.73 -0.78 -1.10
C ASP A 62 24.55 -0.32 -2.32
N ASN A 63 25.76 -0.85 -2.45
CA ASN A 63 26.65 -0.48 -3.56
C ASN A 63 26.17 -0.99 -4.93
N GLY A 64 25.25 -1.97 -4.97
CA GLY A 64 24.76 -2.58 -6.21
C GLY A 64 23.35 -2.14 -6.62
N SER A 65 22.53 -1.63 -5.69
CA SER A 65 21.12 -1.31 -5.95
C SER A 65 20.54 -0.28 -4.98
N ARG A 66 19.52 0.42 -5.47
CA ARG A 66 18.59 1.22 -4.65
C ARG A 66 17.39 0.36 -4.30
N ALA A 67 17.56 -0.53 -3.32
CA ALA A 67 16.55 -1.52 -2.96
C ALA A 67 15.52 -0.98 -1.96
N VAL A 68 14.26 -1.29 -2.24
CA VAL A 68 13.11 -1.10 -1.36
C VAL A 68 12.31 -2.41 -1.30
N GLU A 69 11.86 -2.80 -0.12
CA GLU A 69 10.96 -3.93 0.08
C GLU A 69 9.62 -3.40 0.58
N LEU A 70 8.55 -3.63 -0.18
CA LEU A 70 7.18 -3.39 0.26
C LEU A 70 6.72 -4.63 1.03
N LEU A 71 6.45 -4.46 2.32
CA LEU A 71 6.07 -5.54 3.23
C LEU A 71 4.54 -5.73 3.28
N SER A 72 3.79 -4.63 3.15
CA SER A 72 2.33 -4.65 3.14
C SER A 72 1.74 -3.41 2.48
N GLY A 73 0.50 -3.53 2.03
CA GLY A 73 -0.29 -2.43 1.48
C GLY A 73 0.19 -1.99 0.10
N ARG A 74 0.07 -0.69 -0.17
CA ARG A 74 0.27 -0.08 -1.48
C ARG A 74 1.22 1.08 -1.42
N ALA A 75 2.09 1.18 -2.42
CA ALA A 75 3.07 2.23 -2.52
C ALA A 75 3.24 2.73 -3.96
N ARG A 76 3.42 4.03 -4.10
CA ARG A 76 3.92 4.66 -5.32
C ARG A 76 5.39 5.01 -5.15
N PHE A 77 6.18 4.65 -6.15
CA PHE A 77 7.58 4.99 -6.26
C PHE A 77 7.76 5.99 -7.40
N ALA A 78 8.29 7.17 -7.08
CA ALA A 78 8.76 8.16 -8.05
C ALA A 78 10.28 8.09 -8.08
N VAL A 79 10.84 7.36 -9.04
CA VAL A 79 12.27 7.13 -9.12
C VAL A 79 12.96 8.38 -9.66
N SER A 80 13.96 8.85 -8.93
CA SER A 80 14.80 9.99 -9.30
C SER A 80 15.35 9.85 -10.72
N GLU A 81 15.27 10.93 -11.51
CA GLU A 81 15.81 11.01 -12.87
C GLU A 81 17.33 11.29 -12.90
N ASN A 82 18.02 11.14 -11.77
CA ASN A 82 19.45 11.35 -11.70
C ASN A 82 20.21 10.37 -12.60
N ARG A 83 20.66 10.85 -13.77
CA ARG A 83 21.38 10.05 -14.77
C ARG A 83 22.77 9.61 -14.32
N GLU A 84 23.34 10.26 -13.30
CA GLU A 84 24.62 9.85 -12.73
C GLU A 84 24.48 8.62 -11.82
N GLU A 85 23.26 8.35 -11.34
CA GLU A 85 22.96 7.18 -10.51
C GLU A 85 22.76 5.94 -11.39
N GLN A 86 23.80 5.13 -11.50
CA GLN A 86 23.81 3.92 -12.33
C GLN A 86 23.17 2.70 -11.64
N ARG A 87 22.93 2.77 -10.31
CA ARG A 87 22.32 1.64 -9.60
C ARG A 87 20.84 1.52 -9.96
N PRO A 88 20.33 0.32 -10.28
CA PRO A 88 18.91 0.13 -10.54
C PRO A 88 18.08 0.42 -9.28
N PHE A 89 16.90 1.01 -9.47
CA PHE A 89 15.89 1.10 -8.42
C PHE A 89 15.09 -0.21 -8.40
N ARG A 90 15.11 -0.91 -7.26
CA ARG A 90 14.54 -2.24 -7.12
C ARG A 90 13.50 -2.25 -6.02
N VAL A 91 12.27 -2.61 -6.37
CA VAL A 91 11.21 -2.86 -5.40
C VAL A 91 10.95 -4.35 -5.31
N THR A 92 10.88 -4.91 -4.10
CA THR A 92 10.46 -6.31 -3.88
C THR A 92 9.15 -6.33 -3.12
N ALA A 93 8.21 -7.18 -3.53
CA ALA A 93 6.92 -7.39 -2.89
C ALA A 93 6.52 -8.86 -3.06
N ASN A 94 6.33 -9.61 -1.96
CA ASN A 94 5.96 -11.05 -1.98
C ASN A 94 6.73 -11.89 -3.04
N GLY A 95 8.06 -11.72 -3.12
CA GLY A 95 8.91 -12.45 -4.06
C GLY A 95 8.88 -11.95 -5.52
N VAL A 96 8.04 -10.96 -5.83
CA VAL A 96 8.07 -10.22 -7.10
C VAL A 96 9.08 -9.11 -6.98
N ARG A 97 10.03 -9.06 -7.91
CA ARG A 97 11.02 -7.98 -8.02
C ARG A 97 10.66 -7.09 -9.20
N VAL A 98 10.52 -5.80 -8.96
CA VAL A 98 10.32 -4.76 -9.98
C VAL A 98 11.61 -3.95 -10.07
N GLU A 99 12.11 -3.73 -11.28
CA GLU A 99 13.25 -2.87 -11.54
C GLU A 99 12.88 -1.75 -12.50
N SER A 100 13.36 -0.56 -12.16
CA SER A 100 13.30 0.61 -13.02
C SER A 100 14.57 1.45 -12.89
N GLY A 101 14.92 2.17 -13.95
CA GLY A 101 15.97 3.20 -13.93
C GLY A 101 15.44 4.56 -13.46
N ASN A 102 14.22 4.90 -13.89
CA ASN A 102 13.52 6.17 -13.67
C ASN A 102 11.98 5.95 -13.66
N GLY A 103 11.22 7.04 -13.59
CA GLY A 103 9.77 7.00 -13.76
C GLY A 103 8.98 6.68 -12.50
N ASN A 104 7.68 6.54 -12.68
CA ASN A 104 6.67 6.44 -11.66
C ASN A 104 5.89 5.13 -11.80
N PHE A 105 5.75 4.38 -10.72
CA PHE A 105 4.93 3.17 -10.71
C PHE A 105 4.32 2.90 -9.34
N VAL A 106 3.21 2.18 -9.34
CA VAL A 106 2.54 1.69 -8.12
C VAL A 106 2.81 0.20 -7.98
N VAL A 107 3.10 -0.23 -6.76
CA VAL A 107 3.10 -1.65 -6.36
C VAL A 107 2.08 -1.82 -5.24
N ASP A 108 1.26 -2.87 -5.35
CA ASP A 108 0.21 -3.18 -4.37
C ASP A 108 0.31 -4.64 -3.93
N ILE A 109 0.18 -4.88 -2.63
CA ILE A 109 0.04 -6.19 -2.02
C ILE A 109 -1.37 -6.32 -1.44
N ALA A 110 -2.24 -7.06 -2.11
CA ALA A 110 -3.62 -7.30 -1.70
C ALA A 110 -4.00 -8.76 -1.92
N ASP A 111 -4.63 -9.41 -0.93
CA ASP A 111 -5.04 -10.83 -0.99
C ASP A 111 -3.92 -11.79 -1.42
N ASN A 112 -2.69 -11.56 -0.93
CA ASN A 112 -1.46 -12.27 -1.34
C ASN A 112 -1.07 -12.11 -2.82
N LYS A 113 -1.80 -11.31 -3.60
CA LYS A 113 -1.46 -10.94 -4.96
C LYS A 113 -0.54 -9.74 -4.93
N VAL A 114 0.31 -9.64 -5.95
CA VAL A 114 1.10 -8.42 -6.22
C VAL A 114 0.58 -7.82 -7.50
N SER A 115 0.29 -6.52 -7.50
CA SER A 115 0.06 -5.78 -8.73
C SER A 115 1.12 -4.72 -8.95
N VAL A 116 1.52 -4.53 -10.20
CA VAL A 116 2.51 -3.54 -10.64
C VAL A 116 1.89 -2.71 -11.73
N CYS A 117 1.89 -1.40 -11.54
CA CYS A 117 1.19 -0.46 -12.39
C CYS A 117 2.07 0.75 -12.74
N PRO A 118 2.78 0.70 -13.87
CA PRO A 118 3.61 1.81 -14.33
C PRO A 118 2.76 2.99 -14.80
N LEU A 119 3.19 4.21 -14.45
CA LEU A 119 2.45 5.44 -14.70
C LEU A 119 2.89 6.14 -15.97
N ASP A 120 4.20 6.24 -16.20
CA ASP A 120 4.82 7.03 -17.27
C ASP A 120 5.94 6.29 -18.03
N GLU A 121 6.70 5.44 -17.37
CA GLU A 121 7.79 4.66 -17.95
C GLU A 121 7.53 3.16 -17.85
N THR A 122 8.32 2.39 -18.59
CA THR A 122 8.27 0.92 -18.56
C THR A 122 9.09 0.36 -17.41
N VAL A 123 8.56 -0.64 -16.72
CA VAL A 123 9.29 -1.37 -15.66
C VAL A 123 9.53 -2.83 -16.07
N THR A 124 10.59 -3.42 -15.55
CA THR A 124 10.85 -4.86 -15.70
C THR A 124 10.50 -5.57 -14.41
N THR A 125 9.69 -6.62 -14.49
CA THR A 125 9.30 -7.44 -13.34
C THR A 125 9.88 -8.83 -13.46
N PHE A 126 10.24 -9.41 -12.33
CA PHE A 126 10.85 -10.73 -12.23
C PHE A 126 10.17 -11.52 -11.12
N PHE A 127 9.67 -12.71 -11.45
CA PHE A 127 8.94 -13.56 -10.51
C PHE A 127 8.97 -15.00 -11.02
N ASN A 128 9.19 -15.98 -10.14
CA ASN A 128 9.18 -17.42 -10.48
C ASN A 128 9.98 -17.79 -11.74
N GLY A 129 11.17 -17.20 -11.90
CA GLY A 129 12.04 -17.41 -13.06
C GLY A 129 11.57 -16.79 -14.37
N LYS A 130 10.45 -16.05 -14.35
CA LYS A 130 9.92 -15.28 -15.49
C LYS A 130 10.34 -13.83 -15.41
N THR A 131 10.37 -13.19 -16.58
CA THR A 131 10.61 -11.76 -16.74
C THR A 131 9.47 -11.20 -17.58
N GLU A 132 8.82 -10.15 -17.10
CA GLU A 132 7.75 -9.45 -17.82
C GLU A 132 8.03 -7.94 -17.82
N THR A 133 7.86 -7.32 -18.99
CA THR A 133 7.98 -5.88 -19.17
C THR A 133 6.59 -5.26 -19.19
N VAL A 134 6.37 -4.28 -18.34
CA VAL A 134 5.05 -3.64 -18.17
C VAL A 134 5.18 -2.17 -18.50
N GLY A 135 4.38 -1.69 -19.44
CA GLY A 135 4.40 -0.30 -19.89
C GLY A 135 3.36 0.58 -19.20
N PRO A 136 3.39 1.89 -19.47
CA PRO A 136 2.38 2.83 -18.99
C PRO A 136 0.97 2.45 -19.44
N GLY A 137 -0.01 2.69 -18.57
CA GLY A 137 -1.41 2.36 -18.84
C GLY A 137 -1.73 0.86 -18.71
N GLN A 138 -0.76 0.04 -18.32
CA GLN A 138 -0.96 -1.37 -18.04
C GLN A 138 -0.91 -1.65 -16.53
N ARG A 139 -1.47 -2.79 -16.14
CA ARG A 139 -1.34 -3.36 -14.80
C ARG A 139 -1.00 -4.83 -14.93
N LEU A 140 0.15 -5.23 -14.40
CA LEU A 140 0.48 -6.63 -14.21
C LEU A 140 -0.05 -7.09 -12.86
N GLU A 141 -0.78 -8.19 -12.84
CA GLU A 141 -1.22 -8.86 -11.62
C GLU A 141 -0.54 -10.24 -11.55
N ILE A 142 0.11 -10.53 -10.43
CA ILE A 142 0.74 -11.82 -10.12
C ILE A 142 0.01 -12.45 -8.94
N LEU A 143 -0.51 -13.65 -9.15
CA LEU A 143 -1.19 -14.47 -8.14
C LEU A 143 -0.17 -15.26 -7.30
N PRO A 144 -0.52 -15.68 -6.06
CA PRO A 144 0.39 -16.43 -5.18
C PRO A 144 0.99 -17.69 -5.82
N GLU A 145 0.23 -18.38 -6.65
CA GLU A 145 0.67 -19.58 -7.39
C GLU A 145 1.60 -19.28 -8.58
N GLY A 146 1.95 -18.01 -8.83
CA GLY A 146 2.88 -17.61 -9.88
C GLY A 146 2.28 -17.41 -11.27
N ARG A 147 0.94 -17.49 -11.38
CA ARG A 147 0.24 -17.07 -12.58
C ARG A 147 0.24 -15.55 -12.64
N ALA A 148 0.52 -15.01 -13.81
CA ALA A 148 0.52 -13.56 -14.02
C ALA A 148 -0.32 -13.21 -15.25
N LYS A 149 -0.95 -12.04 -15.21
CA LYS A 149 -1.73 -11.51 -16.33
C LYS A 149 -1.61 -10.00 -16.39
N VAL A 150 -1.45 -9.48 -17.61
CA VAL A 150 -1.46 -8.05 -17.90
C VAL A 150 -2.88 -7.62 -18.25
N PHE A 151 -3.31 -6.52 -17.65
CA PHE A 151 -4.57 -5.84 -17.89
C PHE A 151 -4.33 -4.40 -18.34
N GLN A 152 -5.35 -3.76 -18.89
CA GLN A 152 -5.38 -2.30 -18.97
C GLN A 152 -5.58 -1.75 -17.56
N ARG A 153 -4.79 -0.72 -17.22
CA ARG A 153 -4.90 -0.01 -15.95
C ARG A 153 -6.27 0.64 -15.86
N LYS A 154 -6.97 0.43 -14.76
CA LYS A 154 -8.18 1.15 -14.39
C LYS A 154 -7.81 2.38 -13.58
N TYR A 155 -8.69 3.38 -13.57
CA TYR A 155 -8.51 4.56 -12.73
C TYR A 155 -8.46 4.20 -11.24
N THR A 156 -9.25 3.21 -10.80
CA THR A 156 -9.29 2.66 -9.43
C THR A 156 -7.97 2.03 -8.97
N ASP A 157 -7.03 1.75 -9.88
CA ASP A 157 -5.70 1.24 -9.50
C ASP A 157 -4.82 2.35 -8.89
N ILE A 158 -5.19 3.63 -9.11
CA ILE A 158 -4.35 4.80 -8.81
C ILE A 158 -5.13 6.04 -8.29
N ASP A 159 -6.43 5.93 -8.06
CA ASP A 159 -7.32 7.02 -7.62
C ASP A 159 -6.91 7.66 -6.29
N TRP A 160 -6.40 6.85 -5.36
CA TRP A 160 -5.86 7.29 -4.08
C TRP A 160 -4.70 8.30 -4.25
N LEU A 161 -4.00 8.29 -5.38
CA LEU A 161 -2.94 9.25 -5.67
C LEU A 161 -3.47 10.68 -5.76
N SER A 162 -4.68 10.85 -6.30
CA SER A 162 -5.41 12.12 -6.35
C SER A 162 -6.30 12.35 -5.13
N GLY A 163 -6.16 11.55 -4.07
CA GLY A 163 -6.93 11.71 -2.83
C GLY A 163 -8.40 11.31 -2.98
N SER A 164 -8.70 10.39 -3.90
CA SER A 164 -10.06 9.92 -4.17
C SER A 164 -10.16 8.41 -3.95
N LEU A 165 -11.34 7.94 -3.58
CA LEU A 165 -11.74 6.54 -3.57
C LEU A 165 -12.92 6.38 -4.54
N VAL A 166 -12.70 5.69 -5.64
CA VAL A 166 -13.72 5.51 -6.68
C VAL A 166 -14.41 4.16 -6.52
N LEU A 167 -15.69 4.24 -6.19
CA LEU A 167 -16.62 3.12 -6.11
C LEU A 167 -17.32 3.02 -7.48
N ASN A 168 -16.81 2.17 -8.37
CA ASN A 168 -17.26 2.13 -9.77
C ASN A 168 -18.24 0.97 -10.01
N ASN A 169 -19.54 1.24 -9.84
CA ASN A 169 -20.62 0.30 -10.12
C ASN A 169 -20.44 -1.04 -9.38
N ILE A 170 -20.23 -0.97 -8.07
CA ILE A 170 -19.99 -2.13 -7.18
C ILE A 170 -21.10 -2.26 -6.13
N PRO A 171 -21.37 -3.45 -5.58
CA PRO A 171 -22.30 -3.62 -4.47
C PRO A 171 -21.88 -2.81 -3.23
N LEU A 172 -22.86 -2.35 -2.46
CA LEU A 172 -22.64 -1.59 -1.23
C LEU A 172 -21.75 -2.34 -0.24
N SER A 173 -21.85 -3.67 -0.16
CA SER A 173 -20.95 -4.47 0.68
C SER A 173 -19.48 -4.31 0.28
N GLU A 174 -19.17 -4.34 -1.02
CA GLU A 174 -17.82 -4.16 -1.54
C GLU A 174 -17.35 -2.71 -1.34
N ALA A 175 -18.25 -1.74 -1.55
CA ALA A 175 -17.97 -0.34 -1.26
C ALA A 175 -17.61 -0.11 0.21
N ILE A 176 -18.32 -0.75 1.14
CA ILE A 176 -18.04 -0.68 2.58
C ILE A 176 -16.66 -1.27 2.91
N GLU A 177 -16.27 -2.39 2.29
CA GLU A 177 -14.93 -2.96 2.47
C GLU A 177 -13.84 -1.99 1.99
N MET A 178 -14.03 -1.37 0.82
CA MET A 178 -13.12 -0.35 0.30
C MET A 178 -13.05 0.88 1.22
N ILE A 179 -14.19 1.41 1.66
CA ILE A 179 -14.27 2.54 2.60
C ILE A 179 -13.54 2.21 3.90
N ASN A 180 -13.79 1.03 4.47
CA ASN A 180 -13.20 0.62 5.74
C ASN A 180 -11.68 0.50 5.70
N SER A 181 -11.09 0.31 4.51
CA SER A 181 -9.63 0.32 4.34
C SER A 181 -9.00 1.68 4.65
N TYR A 182 -9.79 2.76 4.58
CA TYR A 182 -9.35 4.13 4.83
C TYR A 182 -9.94 4.75 6.10
N ARG A 183 -10.81 4.05 6.84
CA ARG A 183 -11.46 4.60 8.05
C ARG A 183 -10.92 3.96 9.32
N ALA A 184 -10.59 4.79 10.31
CA ALA A 184 -10.24 4.32 11.64
C ALA A 184 -11.46 3.71 12.37
N VAL A 185 -12.65 4.29 12.17
CA VAL A 185 -13.92 3.75 12.69
C VAL A 185 -14.63 3.02 11.56
N PRO A 186 -14.80 1.69 11.65
CA PRO A 186 -15.39 0.92 10.57
C PRO A 186 -16.88 1.20 10.43
N VAL A 187 -17.33 1.21 9.17
CA VAL A 187 -18.73 1.14 8.76
C VAL A 187 -19.18 -0.32 8.82
N VAL A 188 -20.30 -0.56 9.49
CA VAL A 188 -20.92 -1.89 9.56
C VAL A 188 -22.34 -1.80 9.03
N LEU A 189 -22.68 -2.65 8.06
CA LEU A 189 -24.06 -2.82 7.61
C LEU A 189 -24.75 -3.88 8.47
N LEU A 190 -25.78 -3.49 9.22
CA LEU A 190 -26.47 -4.38 10.17
C LEU A 190 -27.46 -5.32 9.48
N ASN A 191 -28.10 -4.86 8.40
CA ASN A 191 -29.07 -5.63 7.63
C ASN A 191 -28.58 -5.87 6.20
N ASN A 192 -28.60 -7.13 5.78
CA ASN A 192 -28.03 -7.55 4.49
C ASN A 192 -28.99 -7.35 3.30
N ASP A 193 -30.17 -6.77 3.50
CA ASP A 193 -31.17 -6.51 2.45
C ASP A 193 -30.73 -5.41 1.47
N LYS A 194 -29.83 -4.52 1.92
CA LYS A 194 -29.27 -3.43 1.11
C LYS A 194 -27.84 -3.66 0.61
N LYS A 195 -27.25 -4.82 0.91
CA LYS A 195 -25.84 -5.13 0.57
C LYS A 195 -25.57 -5.09 -0.94
N ASP A 196 -26.58 -5.43 -1.75
CA ASP A 196 -26.51 -5.57 -3.20
C ASP A 196 -26.90 -4.27 -3.93
N ILE A 197 -27.19 -3.18 -3.19
CA ILE A 197 -27.38 -1.86 -3.80
C ILE A 197 -26.09 -1.49 -4.54
N ILE A 198 -26.21 -1.17 -5.82
CA ILE A 198 -25.07 -0.74 -6.62
C ILE A 198 -24.72 0.70 -6.31
N VAL A 199 -23.45 0.93 -6.03
CA VAL A 199 -22.87 2.24 -5.73
C VAL A 199 -21.95 2.65 -6.88
N ASP A 200 -22.19 3.85 -7.40
CA ASP A 200 -21.34 4.55 -8.36
C ASP A 200 -21.06 5.96 -7.83
N ARG A 201 -19.90 6.12 -7.19
CA ARG A 201 -19.51 7.34 -6.45
C ARG A 201 -18.01 7.53 -6.46
N VAL A 202 -17.58 8.78 -6.45
CA VAL A 202 -16.23 9.20 -6.11
C VAL A 202 -16.29 9.82 -4.72
N LEU A 203 -15.50 9.31 -3.78
CA LEU A 203 -15.39 9.84 -2.43
C LEU A 203 -14.04 10.54 -2.24
N HIS A 204 -14.01 11.72 -1.62
CA HIS A 204 -12.75 12.38 -1.29
C HIS A 204 -12.18 11.86 0.04
N LEU A 205 -10.95 11.34 0.00
CA LEU A 205 -10.29 10.75 1.17
C LEU A 205 -10.10 11.76 2.32
N SER A 206 -9.98 13.05 2.01
CA SER A 206 -9.86 14.11 3.02
C SER A 206 -11.16 14.43 3.77
N ARG A 207 -12.31 14.02 3.25
CA ARG A 207 -13.65 14.25 3.83
C ARG A 207 -14.44 12.94 3.92
N LEU A 208 -13.74 11.82 3.97
CA LEU A 208 -14.34 10.49 3.81
C LEU A 208 -15.46 10.22 4.83
N ASP A 209 -15.29 10.65 6.08
CA ASP A 209 -16.31 10.47 7.11
C ASP A 209 -17.64 11.17 6.77
N GLU A 210 -17.57 12.41 6.29
CA GLU A 210 -18.75 13.21 5.88
C GLU A 210 -19.41 12.61 4.64
N GLU A 211 -18.62 12.28 3.62
CA GLU A 211 -19.15 11.78 2.36
C GLU A 211 -19.74 10.37 2.49
N VAL A 212 -19.18 9.54 3.37
CA VAL A 212 -19.77 8.24 3.70
C VAL A 212 -21.12 8.41 4.41
N GLU A 213 -21.22 9.35 5.35
CA GLU A 213 -22.49 9.63 6.02
C GLU A 213 -23.57 10.11 5.03
N GLU A 214 -23.22 11.04 4.14
CA GLU A 214 -24.10 11.54 3.09
C GLU A 214 -24.52 10.42 2.11
N MET A 215 -23.56 9.58 1.70
CA MET A 215 -23.82 8.43 0.84
C MET A 215 -24.83 7.49 1.50
N MET A 216 -24.59 7.06 2.74
CA MET A 216 -25.47 6.13 3.45
C MET A 216 -26.88 6.73 3.62
N ARG A 217 -26.99 8.01 4.01
CA ARG A 217 -28.29 8.71 4.09
C ARG A 217 -29.03 8.73 2.75
N SER A 218 -28.31 8.95 1.64
CA SER A 218 -28.91 8.96 0.30
C SER A 218 -29.45 7.57 -0.13
N LEU A 219 -28.90 6.49 0.43
CA LEU A 219 -29.39 5.11 0.27
C LEU A 219 -30.51 4.75 1.26
N GLY A 220 -31.03 5.74 2.00
CA GLY A 220 -32.05 5.57 3.02
C GLY A 220 -31.59 4.72 4.21
N LEU A 221 -30.27 4.63 4.45
CA LEU A 221 -29.71 3.97 5.62
C LEU A 221 -29.65 4.96 6.79
N THR A 222 -29.99 4.48 7.98
CA THR A 222 -29.93 5.29 9.20
C THR A 222 -28.77 4.84 10.06
N ARG A 223 -27.99 5.80 10.56
CA ARG A 223 -26.88 5.53 11.49
C ARG A 223 -27.43 5.07 12.83
N GLU A 224 -26.97 3.92 13.29
CA GLU A 224 -27.12 3.42 14.66
C GLU A 224 -25.77 3.53 15.37
N SER A 225 -25.78 4.00 16.62
CA SER A 225 -24.55 4.07 17.42
C SER A 225 -24.23 2.68 17.96
N LEU A 226 -23.10 2.11 17.53
CA LEU A 226 -22.51 0.93 18.15
C LEU A 226 -21.14 1.29 18.76
N PRO A 227 -20.77 0.73 19.93
CA PRO A 227 -19.46 0.97 20.51
C PRO A 227 -18.34 0.56 19.54
N GLY A 228 -17.50 1.52 19.14
CA GLY A 228 -16.33 1.27 18.29
C GLY A 228 -16.59 1.14 16.78
N SER A 229 -17.81 1.38 16.31
CA SER A 229 -18.14 1.33 14.87
C SER A 229 -19.31 2.27 14.51
N GLU A 230 -19.39 2.67 13.25
CA GLU A 230 -20.59 3.31 12.70
C GLU A 230 -21.47 2.28 12.03
N ALA A 231 -22.61 1.98 12.65
CA ALA A 231 -23.52 0.98 12.15
C ALA A 231 -24.63 1.63 11.32
N TYR A 232 -25.05 0.97 10.25
CA TYR A 232 -26.12 1.47 9.38
C TYR A 232 -27.18 0.38 9.17
N ARG A 233 -28.45 0.79 9.25
CA ARG A 233 -29.64 -0.04 9.04
C ARG A 233 -30.51 0.49 7.90
#